data_AF-A0ABD6WN21-F1
#
_entry.id   AF-A0ABD6WN21-F1
#
_cell.length_a   1.000
_cell.length_b   1.000
_cell.length_c   1.000
_cell.angle_alpha   90.00
_cell.angle_beta   90.00
_cell.angle_gamma   90.00
#
_symmetry.space_group_name_H-M   'P 1'
#
loop_
_entity.id
_entity.type
_entity.pdbx_description
1 polymer ?
#
loop_
_entity_poly.entity_id
_entity_poly.type
_entity_poly.pdbx_seq_one_letter_code
_entity_poly.pdbx_strand_id
1 'polypeptide(L)'
;MAQRSGQFKRLVALPVYKKQLIKKDFINGFEFDWEQEPEQNENPIGYYAYFKLVNDFSAELYMSHDDIVKHAQRYSQTFKKGYGVWHDNFEAMALKTVTKLLLSKQAPLSVEMQQAVLADQTVVKDVENQEFNYTDNIQEAEFLAVVDEATFKQCKQSIANGETTLQELCDSGAYEFSQEQIAELEAIENGNVQTQS
;
A
#
# COMPACT_ATOMS: atom_id res chain seq x y z
N MET A 1 -10.03 -6.53 -2.35
CA MET A 1 -10.05 -5.58 -3.49
C MET A 1 -9.78 -6.29 -4.82
N ALA A 2 -8.73 -7.12 -4.95
CA ALA A 2 -8.44 -7.89 -6.18
C ALA A 2 -9.54 -8.87 -6.64
N GLN A 3 -10.16 -9.64 -5.75
CA GLN A 3 -11.23 -10.59 -6.15
C GLN A 3 -12.52 -9.93 -6.66
N ARG A 4 -12.77 -8.65 -6.33
CA ARG A 4 -14.02 -7.95 -6.69
C ARG A 4 -14.01 -7.42 -8.13
N SER A 5 -12.86 -7.43 -8.83
CA SER A 5 -12.78 -7.02 -10.23
C SER A 5 -13.24 -8.10 -11.22
N GLY A 6 -13.47 -9.34 -10.76
CA GLY A 6 -13.79 -10.48 -11.63
C GLY A 6 -12.63 -10.96 -12.51
N GLN A 7 -11.44 -10.34 -12.41
CA GLN A 7 -10.30 -10.64 -13.29
C GLN A 7 -9.41 -11.78 -12.80
N PHE A 8 -9.53 -12.16 -11.52
CA PHE A 8 -8.74 -13.22 -10.92
C PHE A 8 -9.48 -14.56 -11.00
N LYS A 9 -8.90 -15.51 -11.74
CA LYS A 9 -9.35 -16.90 -11.78
C LYS A 9 -8.90 -17.68 -10.55
N ARG A 10 -7.70 -17.38 -10.03
CA ARG A 10 -7.14 -18.02 -8.82
C ARG A 10 -6.19 -17.07 -8.11
N LEU A 11 -6.22 -17.06 -6.78
CA LEU A 11 -5.25 -16.37 -5.92
C LEU A 11 -4.98 -17.28 -4.72
N VAL A 12 -3.72 -17.60 -4.48
CA VAL A 12 -3.29 -18.56 -3.45
C VAL A 12 -2.02 -18.03 -2.79
N ALA A 13 -1.92 -18.19 -1.48
CA ALA A 13 -0.69 -17.99 -0.74
C ALA A 13 -0.53 -19.11 0.28
N LEU A 14 0.67 -19.68 0.37
CA LEU A 14 0.95 -20.87 1.18
C LEU A 14 2.34 -20.78 1.83
N PRO A 15 2.51 -21.31 3.05
CA PRO A 15 3.83 -21.61 3.58
C PRO A 15 4.46 -22.76 2.77
N VAL A 16 5.78 -22.69 2.60
CA VAL A 16 6.58 -23.72 1.92
C VAL A 16 7.49 -24.38 2.94
N TYR A 17 7.44 -25.71 3.01
CA TYR A 17 8.28 -26.52 3.89
C TYR A 17 9.44 -27.16 3.16
N LYS A 18 10.42 -27.69 3.91
CA LYS A 18 11.71 -28.11 3.34
C LYS A 18 11.56 -29.20 2.29
N LYS A 19 10.69 -30.17 2.53
CA LYS A 19 10.43 -31.31 1.63
C LYS A 19 9.61 -30.95 0.40
N GLN A 20 8.93 -29.80 0.41
CA GLN A 20 8.05 -29.38 -0.67
C GLN A 20 8.80 -28.65 -1.78
N LEU A 21 9.98 -28.07 -1.53
CA LEU A 21 10.74 -27.37 -2.57
C LEU A 21 11.58 -28.37 -3.38
N ILE A 22 11.16 -28.65 -4.62
CA ILE A 22 11.87 -29.55 -5.54
C ILE A 22 12.99 -28.79 -6.25
N LYS A 23 12.66 -27.62 -6.82
CA LYS A 23 13.58 -26.85 -7.65
C LYS A 23 13.40 -25.36 -7.42
N LYS A 24 14.53 -24.68 -7.29
CA LYS A 24 14.64 -23.24 -7.15
C LYS A 24 15.31 -22.66 -8.38
N ASP A 25 14.53 -22.10 -9.29
CA ASP A 25 15.02 -21.42 -10.49
C ASP A 25 14.51 -19.96 -10.51
N PHE A 26 15.45 -19.02 -10.43
CA PHE A 26 15.10 -17.59 -10.39
C PHE A 26 14.59 -17.05 -11.74
N ILE A 27 14.82 -17.78 -12.83
CA ILE A 27 14.43 -17.39 -14.19
C ILE A 27 13.13 -18.10 -14.57
N ASN A 28 13.08 -19.41 -14.34
CA ASN A 28 11.98 -20.26 -14.81
C ASN A 28 10.89 -20.52 -13.75
N GLY A 29 11.10 -20.08 -12.51
CA GLY A 29 10.13 -20.24 -11.43
C GLY A 29 10.48 -21.36 -10.44
N PHE A 30 9.57 -21.60 -9.50
CA PHE A 30 9.79 -22.56 -8.42
C PHE A 30 8.91 -23.80 -8.62
N GLU A 31 9.49 -24.98 -8.45
CA GLU A 31 8.74 -26.24 -8.51
C GLU A 31 8.54 -26.78 -7.09
N PHE A 32 7.27 -27.03 -6.76
CA PHE A 32 6.87 -27.51 -5.44
C PHE A 32 6.12 -28.84 -5.52
N ASP A 33 6.45 -29.76 -4.62
CA ASP A 33 5.69 -30.97 -4.35
C ASP A 33 4.75 -30.70 -3.17
N TRP A 34 3.47 -30.46 -3.47
CA TRP A 34 2.45 -30.23 -2.45
C TRP A 34 1.86 -31.52 -1.87
N GLU A 35 2.24 -32.71 -2.39
CA GLU A 35 1.82 -33.99 -1.81
C GLU A 35 2.63 -34.33 -0.55
N GLN A 36 3.81 -33.72 -0.38
CA GLN A 36 4.58 -33.82 0.85
C GLN A 36 3.93 -33.00 1.97
N GLU A 37 3.54 -33.69 3.04
CA GLU A 37 3.10 -33.05 4.28
C GLU A 37 4.29 -32.61 5.15
N PRO A 38 4.20 -31.43 5.80
CA PRO A 38 5.21 -31.00 6.76
C PRO A 38 5.25 -31.90 7.99
N GLU A 39 6.41 -31.97 8.64
CA GLU A 39 6.51 -32.64 9.94
C GLU A 39 5.77 -31.84 11.02
N GLN A 40 5.36 -32.52 12.11
CA GLN A 40 4.70 -31.88 13.23
C GLN A 40 5.63 -30.83 13.85
N ASN A 41 5.19 -29.55 13.85
CA ASN A 41 5.97 -28.38 14.28
C ASN A 41 7.18 -28.02 13.39
N GLU A 42 7.20 -28.45 12.13
CA GLU A 42 8.17 -27.92 11.17
C GLU A 42 7.90 -26.43 10.92
N ASN A 43 8.95 -25.62 10.89
CA ASN A 43 8.83 -24.21 10.50
C ASN A 43 8.93 -24.06 8.98
N PRO A 44 8.10 -23.20 8.35
CA PRO A 44 8.22 -22.92 6.92
C PRO A 44 9.61 -22.36 6.57
N ILE A 45 10.19 -22.87 5.48
CA ILE A 45 11.44 -22.35 4.91
C ILE A 45 11.22 -21.07 4.10
N GLY A 46 9.98 -20.79 3.72
CA GLY A 46 9.59 -19.59 2.99
C GLY A 46 8.08 -19.53 2.76
N TYR A 47 7.67 -18.51 2.03
CA TYR A 47 6.27 -18.22 1.74
C TYR A 47 6.12 -17.96 0.25
N TYR A 48 5.07 -18.53 -0.31
CA TYR A 48 4.77 -18.50 -1.72
C TYR A 48 3.42 -17.83 -1.97
N ALA A 49 3.35 -16.98 -2.98
CA ALA A 49 2.09 -16.44 -3.50
C ALA A 49 2.01 -16.68 -5.00
N TYR A 50 0.79 -16.92 -5.47
CA TYR A 50 0.46 -17.16 -6.86
C TYR A 50 -0.88 -16.55 -7.20
N PHE A 51 -0.99 -15.96 -8.40
CA PHE A 51 -2.29 -15.68 -8.98
C PHE A 51 -2.36 -16.09 -10.45
N LYS A 52 -3.60 -16.31 -10.90
CA LYS A 52 -3.96 -16.50 -12.30
C LYS A 52 -5.14 -15.61 -12.63
N LEU A 53 -5.02 -14.87 -13.73
CA LEU A 53 -6.09 -14.05 -14.28
C LEU A 53 -6.97 -14.85 -15.25
N VAL A 54 -8.11 -14.27 -15.63
CA VAL A 54 -9.04 -14.86 -16.60
C VAL A 54 -8.46 -14.98 -18.01
N ASN A 55 -7.49 -14.13 -18.37
CA ASN A 55 -6.75 -14.17 -19.64
C ASN A 55 -5.55 -15.14 -19.62
N ASP A 56 -5.52 -16.07 -18.66
CA ASP A 56 -4.46 -17.04 -18.41
C ASP A 56 -3.09 -16.48 -18.02
N PHE A 57 -2.91 -15.16 -17.93
CA PHE A 57 -1.71 -14.59 -17.31
C PHE A 57 -1.59 -15.05 -15.86
N SER A 58 -0.40 -15.48 -15.48
CA SER A 58 -0.09 -15.85 -14.10
C SER A 58 1.23 -15.29 -13.67
N ALA A 59 1.33 -14.97 -12.39
CA ALA A 59 2.57 -14.58 -11.76
C ALA A 59 2.69 -15.25 -10.40
N GLU A 60 3.94 -15.45 -10.00
CA GLU A 60 4.28 -16.08 -8.74
C GLU A 60 5.41 -15.32 -8.05
N LEU A 61 5.46 -15.45 -6.72
CA LEU A 61 6.51 -14.89 -5.90
C LEU A 61 6.80 -15.84 -4.76
N TYR A 62 8.06 -16.21 -4.62
CA TYR A 62 8.59 -16.90 -3.44
C TYR A 62 9.51 -15.97 -2.67
N MET A 63 9.35 -15.93 -1.35
CA MET A 63 10.27 -15.28 -0.43
C MET A 63 10.73 -16.31 0.61
N SER A 64 12.03 -16.39 0.85
CA SER A 64 12.52 -17.22 1.95
C SER A 64 12.10 -16.64 3.30
N HIS A 65 12.13 -17.47 4.35
CA HIS A 65 11.86 -17.00 5.71
C HIS A 65 12.75 -15.80 6.08
N ASP A 66 14.04 -15.86 5.72
CA ASP A 66 15.00 -14.79 5.95
C ASP A 66 14.64 -13.50 5.18
N ASP A 67 14.14 -13.61 3.94
CA ASP A 67 13.68 -12.45 3.18
C ASP A 67 12.46 -11.78 3.82
N ILE A 68 11.53 -12.56 4.38
CA ILE A 68 10.39 -12.04 5.12
C ILE A 68 10.84 -11.34 6.40
N VAL A 69 11.77 -11.94 7.15
CA VAL A 69 12.33 -11.32 8.36
C VAL A 69 13.01 -10.01 8.01
N LYS A 70 13.83 -9.95 6.96
CA LYS A 70 14.44 -8.70 6.48
C LYS A 70 13.40 -7.66 6.09
N HIS A 71 12.33 -8.07 5.42
CA HIS A 71 11.22 -7.18 5.09
C HIS A 71 10.56 -6.62 6.36
N ALA A 72 10.21 -7.48 7.32
CA ALA A 72 9.62 -7.07 8.59
C ALA A 72 10.55 -6.14 9.38
N GLN A 73 11.85 -6.45 9.47
CA GLN A 73 12.85 -5.60 10.08
C GLN A 73 12.98 -4.25 9.39
N ARG A 74 12.81 -4.17 8.08
CA ARG A 74 12.93 -2.90 7.36
C ARG A 74 11.70 -2.01 7.59
N TYR A 75 10.51 -2.58 7.47
CA TYR A 75 9.25 -1.82 7.35
C TYR A 75 8.35 -1.84 8.59
N SER A 76 8.66 -2.64 9.63
CA SER A 76 7.84 -2.72 10.84
C SER A 76 8.61 -2.29 12.09
N GLN A 77 8.21 -1.15 12.66
CA GLN A 77 8.77 -0.65 13.92
C GLN A 77 8.44 -1.55 15.11
N THR A 78 7.26 -2.20 15.10
CA THR A 78 6.85 -3.15 16.15
C THR A 78 7.66 -4.44 16.08
N PHE A 79 7.97 -4.93 14.88
CA PHE A 79 8.89 -6.07 14.71
C PHE A 79 10.28 -5.78 15.26
N LYS A 80 10.85 -4.59 14.98
CA LYS A 80 12.15 -4.16 15.53
C LYS A 80 12.16 -4.14 17.06
N LYS A 81 11.04 -3.76 17.68
CA LYS A 81 10.90 -3.70 19.14
C LYS A 81 10.51 -5.04 19.77
N GLY A 82 10.30 -6.09 18.97
CA GLY A 82 10.03 -7.44 19.45
C GLY A 82 8.63 -7.67 20.01
N TYR A 83 7.63 -6.88 19.61
CA TYR A 83 6.24 -7.05 20.06
C TYR A 83 5.22 -6.85 18.93
N GLY A 84 3.98 -7.26 19.18
CA GLY A 84 2.84 -7.04 18.28
C GLY A 84 2.63 -8.16 17.25
N VAL A 85 1.81 -7.88 16.24
CA VAL A 85 1.20 -8.90 15.36
C VAL A 85 2.22 -9.76 14.62
N TRP A 86 3.41 -9.23 14.31
CA TRP A 86 4.47 -10.05 13.70
C TRP A 86 5.07 -11.09 14.65
N HIS A 87 5.08 -10.81 15.95
CA HIS A 87 5.50 -11.78 16.98
C HIS A 87 4.37 -12.78 17.26
N ASP A 88 3.14 -12.29 17.39
CA ASP A 88 2.00 -13.14 17.77
C ASP A 88 1.47 -13.99 16.61
N ASN A 89 1.56 -13.48 15.38
CA ASN A 89 1.00 -14.09 14.17
C ASN A 89 1.93 -13.90 12.95
N PHE A 90 3.18 -14.35 13.08
CA PHE A 90 4.21 -14.19 12.04
C PHE A 90 3.78 -14.73 10.67
N GLU A 91 3.24 -15.95 10.63
CA GLU A 91 2.86 -16.62 9.39
C GLU A 91 1.77 -15.86 8.62
N ALA A 92 0.72 -15.40 9.31
CA ALA A 92 -0.33 -14.61 8.69
C ALA A 92 0.21 -13.30 8.09
N MET A 93 1.15 -12.66 8.79
CA MET A 93 1.82 -11.44 8.31
C MET A 93 2.74 -11.70 7.12
N ALA A 94 3.45 -12.83 7.13
CA ALA A 94 4.30 -13.26 6.02
C ALA A 94 3.47 -13.52 4.76
N LEU A 95 2.38 -14.30 4.88
CA LEU A 95 1.45 -14.59 3.77
C LEU A 95 0.82 -13.32 3.19
N LYS A 96 0.40 -12.39 4.06
CA LYS A 96 -0.11 -11.08 3.63
C LYS A 96 0.96 -10.29 2.87
N THR A 97 2.20 -10.28 3.37
CA THR A 97 3.32 -9.55 2.77
C THR A 97 3.65 -10.07 1.37
N VAL A 98 3.84 -11.38 1.22
CA VAL A 98 4.17 -11.97 -0.09
C VAL A 98 3.04 -11.78 -1.10
N THR A 99 1.78 -11.92 -0.66
CA THR A 99 0.61 -11.69 -1.51
C THR A 99 0.54 -10.23 -1.95
N LYS A 100 0.71 -9.28 -1.01
CA LYS A 100 0.69 -7.84 -1.31
C LYS A 100 1.78 -7.49 -2.32
N LEU A 101 3.01 -7.92 -2.09
CA LEU A 101 4.13 -7.64 -2.98
C LEU A 101 3.92 -8.21 -4.38
N LEU A 102 3.39 -9.43 -4.49
CA LEU A 102 3.07 -10.04 -5.78
C LEU A 102 2.03 -9.20 -6.53
N LEU A 103 0.93 -8.86 -5.87
CA LEU A 103 -0.14 -8.07 -6.49
C LEU A 103 0.35 -6.68 -6.88
N SER A 104 1.07 -5.99 -6.00
CA SER A 104 1.57 -4.64 -6.30
C SER A 104 2.58 -4.58 -7.46
N LYS A 105 3.32 -5.66 -7.71
CA LYS A 105 4.31 -5.71 -8.79
C LYS A 105 3.76 -6.22 -10.12
N GLN A 106 2.83 -7.17 -10.07
CA GLN A 106 2.46 -7.97 -11.23
C GLN A 106 0.96 -7.95 -11.53
N ALA A 107 0.11 -7.59 -10.57
CA ALA A 107 -1.31 -7.50 -10.84
C ALA A 107 -1.63 -6.18 -11.55
N PRO A 108 -2.47 -6.20 -12.60
CA PRO A 108 -2.98 -4.98 -13.18
C PRO A 108 -3.83 -4.24 -12.12
N LEU A 109 -3.49 -2.98 -11.85
CA LEU A 109 -4.12 -2.11 -10.83
C LEU A 109 -5.62 -1.80 -11.13
N SER A 110 -6.10 -2.20 -12.31
CA SER A 110 -7.47 -2.65 -12.62
C SER A 110 -8.36 -1.84 -13.57
N VAL A 111 -7.97 -0.69 -14.13
CA VAL A 111 -8.81 0.00 -15.14
C VAL A 111 -8.01 0.58 -16.32
N GLU A 112 -6.85 1.18 -16.07
CA GLU A 112 -6.03 1.83 -17.11
C GLU A 112 -5.51 0.87 -18.19
N MET A 113 -5.23 -0.40 -17.86
CA MET A 113 -4.79 -1.37 -18.87
C MET A 113 -5.94 -1.76 -19.82
N GLN A 114 -7.19 -1.83 -19.31
CA GLN A 114 -8.36 -2.08 -20.17
C GLN A 114 -8.70 -0.86 -21.01
N GLN A 115 -8.62 0.35 -20.42
CA GLN A 115 -8.79 1.61 -21.14
C GLN A 115 -7.67 1.85 -22.16
N ALA A 116 -6.42 1.48 -21.89
CA ALA A 116 -5.31 1.65 -22.83
C ALA A 116 -5.49 0.75 -24.07
N VAL A 117 -5.96 -0.48 -23.91
CA VAL A 117 -6.29 -1.37 -25.04
C VAL A 117 -7.51 -0.85 -25.83
N LEU A 118 -8.51 -0.29 -25.15
CA LEU A 118 -9.68 0.33 -25.80
C LEU A 118 -9.35 1.68 -26.46
N ALA A 119 -8.45 2.46 -25.87
CA ALA A 119 -7.98 3.75 -26.37
C ALA A 119 -7.02 3.58 -27.56
N ASP A 120 -6.17 2.54 -27.55
CA ASP A 120 -5.35 2.15 -28.71
C ASP A 120 -6.23 1.73 -29.90
N GLN A 121 -7.48 1.29 -29.63
CA GLN A 121 -8.49 0.97 -30.64
C GLN A 121 -9.50 2.10 -30.92
N THR A 122 -9.44 3.25 -30.24
CA THR A 122 -10.40 4.36 -30.43
C THR A 122 -9.72 5.73 -30.48
N VAL A 123 -9.86 6.45 -31.60
CA VAL A 123 -9.41 7.85 -31.72
C VAL A 123 -10.50 8.76 -31.18
N VAL A 124 -10.46 9.15 -29.91
CA VAL A 124 -11.41 10.15 -29.37
C VAL A 124 -10.71 11.17 -28.47
N LYS A 125 -11.08 12.44 -28.73
CA LYS A 125 -10.70 13.69 -28.08
C LYS A 125 -11.46 13.91 -26.76
N ASP A 126 -10.85 14.70 -25.89
CA ASP A 126 -11.32 15.23 -24.60
C ASP A 126 -11.22 14.32 -23.36
N VAL A 127 -10.40 14.77 -22.40
CA VAL A 127 -10.15 14.14 -21.10
C VAL A 127 -10.47 15.19 -20.04
N GLU A 128 -11.67 15.13 -19.45
CA GLU A 128 -11.98 15.84 -18.21
C GLU A 128 -12.17 14.84 -17.06
N ASN A 129 -11.31 15.02 -16.05
CA ASN A 129 -11.42 14.61 -14.64
C ASN A 129 -11.94 13.21 -14.31
N GLN A 130 -11.00 12.30 -14.03
CA GLN A 130 -11.25 11.13 -13.20
C GLN A 130 -10.14 10.97 -12.15
N GLU A 131 -10.34 11.55 -10.97
CA GLU A 131 -9.52 11.24 -9.78
C GLU A 131 -9.94 9.87 -9.22
N PHE A 132 -8.98 8.95 -9.10
CA PHE A 132 -9.15 7.67 -8.44
C PHE A 132 -8.18 7.59 -7.25
N ASN A 133 -8.71 7.67 -6.03
CA ASN A 133 -7.94 7.54 -4.79
C ASN A 133 -8.14 6.13 -4.21
N TYR A 134 -7.05 5.35 -4.14
CA TYR A 134 -7.01 4.07 -3.43
C TYR A 134 -5.76 4.00 -2.54
N THR A 135 -5.94 4.37 -1.28
CA THR A 135 -4.92 4.28 -0.24
C THR A 135 -4.91 2.88 0.36
N ASP A 136 -3.81 2.13 0.17
CA ASP A 136 -3.20 1.39 1.29
C ASP A 136 -1.71 1.05 1.02
N ASN A 137 -0.88 2.06 1.23
CA ASN A 137 0.49 1.96 1.74
C ASN A 137 1.48 1.09 0.96
N ILE A 138 2.10 1.67 -0.07
CA ILE A 138 3.47 1.33 -0.47
C ILE A 138 4.31 2.59 -0.31
N GLN A 139 5.27 2.51 0.62
CA GLN A 139 6.23 3.53 1.06
C GLN A 139 5.64 4.59 2.00
N GLU A 140 6.18 4.67 3.22
CA GLU A 140 6.23 5.90 4.01
C GLU A 140 7.03 6.93 3.20
N ALA A 141 6.36 7.59 2.26
CA ALA A 141 6.50 9.03 2.11
C ALA A 141 5.49 9.62 3.11
N GLU A 142 5.89 10.62 3.90
CA GLU A 142 4.94 11.44 4.63
C GLU A 142 3.88 11.93 3.63
N PHE A 143 2.66 11.43 3.82
CA PHE A 143 1.55 11.71 2.96
C PHE A 143 1.04 13.09 3.35
N LEU A 144 1.49 14.10 2.61
CA LEU A 144 0.89 15.43 2.61
C LEU A 144 -0.59 15.26 2.23
N ALA A 145 -1.49 15.45 3.20
CA ALA A 145 -2.93 15.42 2.90
C ALA A 145 -3.29 16.70 2.15
N VAL A 146 -3.74 16.57 0.90
CA VAL A 146 -4.38 17.67 0.18
C VAL A 146 -5.59 18.10 1.02
N VAL A 147 -5.57 19.36 1.45
CA VAL A 147 -6.60 19.89 2.35
C VAL A 147 -7.89 20.07 1.58
N ASP A 148 -8.85 19.17 1.80
CA ASP A 148 -10.21 19.32 1.29
C ASP A 148 -10.92 20.53 1.94
N GLU A 149 -12.00 21.02 1.32
CA GLU A 149 -12.69 22.24 1.75
C GLU A 149 -13.24 22.17 3.20
N ALA A 150 -13.56 20.98 3.71
CA ALA A 150 -14.01 20.79 5.08
C ALA A 150 -12.85 20.87 6.08
N THR A 151 -11.71 20.26 5.75
CA THR A 151 -10.49 20.34 6.58
C THR A 151 -9.94 21.77 6.59
N PHE A 152 -9.99 22.48 5.46
CA PHE A 152 -9.59 23.89 5.38
C PHE A 152 -10.46 24.78 6.30
N LYS A 153 -11.78 24.54 6.35
CA LYS A 153 -12.69 25.25 7.26
C LYS A 153 -12.39 24.98 8.73
N GLN A 154 -11.98 23.76 9.08
CA GLN A 154 -11.57 23.42 10.43
C GLN A 154 -10.26 24.12 10.81
N CYS A 155 -9.23 24.07 9.97
CA CYS A 155 -7.98 24.81 10.19
C CYS A 155 -8.23 26.31 10.35
N LYS A 156 -9.11 26.88 9.51
CA LYS A 156 -9.54 28.29 9.58
C LYS A 156 -10.23 28.63 10.90
N GLN A 157 -11.07 27.73 11.42
CA GLN A 157 -11.73 27.91 12.72
C GLN A 157 -10.76 27.78 13.89
N SER A 158 -9.83 26.83 13.86
CA SER A 158 -8.82 26.66 14.91
C SER A 158 -7.84 27.83 14.99
N ILE A 159 -7.42 28.39 13.85
CA ILE A 159 -6.62 29.62 13.80
C ILE A 159 -7.44 30.83 14.28
N ALA A 160 -8.71 30.94 13.86
CA ALA A 160 -9.59 32.01 14.31
C ALA A 160 -9.87 31.98 15.83
N ASN A 161 -9.90 30.78 16.42
CA ASN A 161 -10.04 30.57 17.86
C ASN A 161 -8.71 30.68 18.64
N GLY A 162 -7.57 30.79 17.93
CA GLY A 162 -6.23 30.87 18.51
C GLY A 162 -5.71 29.56 19.10
N GLU A 163 -6.24 28.42 18.67
CA GLU A 163 -5.85 27.08 19.17
C GLU A 163 -4.58 26.54 18.49
N THR A 164 -4.25 27.03 17.29
CA THR A 164 -3.06 26.63 16.53
C THR A 164 -2.64 27.76 15.59
N THR A 165 -1.34 27.84 15.25
CA THR A 165 -0.79 28.79 14.27
C THR A 165 -0.62 28.18 12.87
N LEU A 166 -0.58 29.02 11.84
CA LEU A 166 -0.34 28.56 10.47
C LEU A 166 1.01 27.85 10.34
N GLN A 167 2.02 28.34 11.05
CA GLN A 167 3.36 27.75 11.07
C GLN A 167 3.34 26.34 11.68
N GLU A 168 2.62 26.12 12.78
CA GLU A 168 2.50 24.80 13.40
C GLU A 168 1.76 23.79 12.51
N LEU A 169 0.75 24.24 11.75
CA LEU A 169 0.02 23.38 10.82
C LEU A 169 0.91 22.96 9.63
N CYS A 170 1.71 23.87 9.08
CA CYS A 170 2.66 23.56 8.01
C CYS A 170 3.82 22.67 8.51
N ASP A 171 4.36 22.96 9.70
CA ASP A 171 5.49 22.21 10.29
C ASP A 171 5.09 20.81 10.77
N SER A 172 3.81 20.59 11.05
CA SER A 172 3.28 19.26 11.39
C SER A 172 3.38 18.26 10.24
N GLY A 173 3.59 18.74 9.00
CA GLY A 173 3.61 17.90 7.79
C GLY A 173 2.29 17.19 7.49
N ALA A 174 1.23 17.45 8.27
CA ALA A 174 -0.06 16.78 8.16
C ALA A 174 -0.94 17.34 7.05
N TYR A 175 -0.67 18.57 6.60
CA TYR A 175 -1.51 19.32 5.67
C TYR A 175 -0.67 20.02 4.59
N GLU A 176 -1.07 19.89 3.34
CA GLU A 176 -0.53 20.67 2.22
C GLU A 176 -1.57 21.69 1.77
N PHE A 177 -1.36 22.95 2.14
CA PHE A 177 -2.21 24.06 1.72
C PHE A 177 -1.74 24.59 0.37
N SER A 178 -2.66 24.92 -0.53
CA SER A 178 -2.34 25.65 -1.75
C SER A 178 -1.81 27.06 -1.42
N GLN A 179 -1.10 27.70 -2.35
CA GLN A 179 -0.62 29.08 -2.15
C GLN A 179 -1.77 30.06 -1.83
N GLU A 180 -2.97 29.84 -2.37
CA GLU A 180 -4.16 30.65 -2.08
C GLU A 180 -4.69 30.40 -0.66
N GLN A 181 -4.69 29.14 -0.21
CA GLN A 181 -5.13 28.75 1.13
C GLN A 181 -4.18 29.26 2.23
N ILE A 182 -2.86 29.26 1.97
CA ILE A 182 -1.86 29.81 2.89
C ILE A 182 -2.09 31.30 3.10
N ALA A 183 -2.28 32.05 2.01
CA ALA A 183 -2.53 33.49 2.08
C ALA A 183 -3.82 33.84 2.84
N GLU A 184 -4.87 33.02 2.71
CA GLU A 184 -6.11 33.18 3.49
C GLU A 184 -5.91 32.93 4.98
N LEU A 185 -5.18 31.87 5.36
CA LEU A 185 -4.94 31.55 6.76
C LEU A 185 -4.01 32.58 7.43
N GLU A 186 -3.00 33.07 6.70
CA GLU A 186 -2.10 34.12 7.17
C GLU A 186 -2.84 35.45 7.40
N ALA A 187 -3.80 35.79 6.54
CA ALA A 187 -4.63 36.99 6.72
C ALA A 187 -5.51 36.91 7.98
N ILE A 188 -5.99 35.72 8.34
CA ILE A 188 -6.84 35.49 9.52
C ILE A 188 -6.02 35.52 10.79
N GLU A 189 -4.85 34.88 10.79
CA GLU A 189 -3.89 34.92 11.89
C GLU A 189 -3.45 36.36 12.18
N ASN A 190 -3.03 37.11 11.15
CA ASN A 190 -2.65 38.51 11.29
C ASN A 190 -3.82 39.43 11.73
N GLY A 191 -5.05 39.11 11.33
CA GLY A 191 -6.26 39.80 11.78
C GLY A 191 -6.54 39.60 13.28
N ASN A 192 -6.29 38.40 13.81
CA ASN A 192 -6.43 38.08 15.24
C ASN A 192 -5.36 38.76 16.11
N VAL A 193 -4.16 38.94 15.57
CA VAL A 193 -3.06 39.63 16.29
C VAL A 193 -3.36 41.13 16.45
N GLN A 194 -4.13 41.75 15.55
CA GLN A 194 -4.53 43.17 15.65
C GLN A 194 -5.66 43.44 16.65
N THR A 195 -6.46 42.44 17.02
CA THR A 195 -7.55 42.59 18.02
C THR A 195 -7.10 42.35 19.46
N GLN A 196 -5.87 41.86 19.68
CA GLN A 196 -5.27 41.68 21.01
C GLN A 196 -4.21 42.74 21.38
N SER A 197 -4.07 43.81 20.58
CA SER A 197 -3.23 44.98 20.90
C SER A 197 -4.04 46.15 21.46
#